data_AF-A0A7K9Y547-F1
#
_entry.id   AF-A0A7K9Y547-F1
#
_cell.length_a   1.000
_cell.length_b   1.000
_cell.length_c   1.000
_cell.angle_alpha   90.00
_cell.angle_beta   90.00
_cell.angle_gamma   90.00
#
_symmetry.space_group_name_H-M   'P 1'
#
loop_
_entity.id
_entity.type
_entity.pdbx_description
1 polymer ?
#
loop_
_entity_poly.entity_id
_entity_poly.type
_entity_poly.pdbx_seq_one_letter_code
_entity_poly.pdbx_strand_id
1 'polypeptide(L)'
;ILERFQPAEGVTLLQYVDDLLLTGPEKAGVKKATSKLLNFLGKQRLRVSKNKLQYVEKEVKYLGHLVSEGKRRITPERIQGIVELPLPRTKRELRKFI
;
A
#
# COMPACT_ATOMS: atom_id res chain seq x y z
N ILE A 1 -16.98 -0.16 4.96
CA ILE A 1 -16.57 -1.31 5.84
C ILE A 1 -15.43 -0.90 6.77
N LEU A 2 -14.31 -0.39 6.24
CA LEU A 2 -13.19 0.07 7.06
C LEU A 2 -13.43 1.38 7.82
N GLU A 3 -14.44 2.17 7.45
CA GLU A 3 -14.90 3.35 8.21
C GLU A 3 -15.24 3.05 9.68
N ARG A 4 -15.56 1.78 10.00
CA ARG A 4 -15.86 1.34 11.37
C ARG A 4 -14.61 0.89 12.14
N PHE A 5 -13.47 0.77 11.48
CA PHE A 5 -12.21 0.42 12.12
C PHE A 5 -11.54 1.69 12.63
N GLN A 6 -11.37 1.78 13.95
CA GLN A 6 -10.64 2.88 14.57
C GLN A 6 -9.20 2.42 14.88
N PRO A 7 -8.19 2.99 14.20
CA PRO A 7 -6.80 2.73 14.55
C PRO A 7 -6.48 3.30 15.94
N ALA A 8 -5.43 2.77 16.57
CA ALA A 8 -4.95 3.30 17.83
C ALA A 8 -4.39 4.73 17.65
N GLU A 9 -4.31 5.49 18.74
CA GLU A 9 -3.68 6.81 18.73
C GLU A 9 -2.25 6.75 18.16
N GLY A 10 -1.89 7.72 17.32
CA GLY A 10 -0.61 7.74 16.61
C GLY A 10 -0.50 6.77 15.43
N VAL A 11 -1.51 5.93 15.16
CA VAL A 11 -1.54 5.04 14.00
C VAL A 11 -2.52 5.56 12.95
N THR A 12 -2.08 5.61 11.71
CA THR A 12 -2.90 6.00 10.56
C THR A 12 -3.14 4.80 9.65
N LEU A 13 -4.39 4.62 9.22
CA LEU A 13 -4.77 3.66 8.18
C LEU A 13 -5.09 4.43 6.89
N LEU A 14 -4.35 4.14 5.83
CA LEU A 14 -4.62 4.60 4.47
C LEU A 14 -5.26 3.46 3.67
N GLN A 15 -6.31 3.76 2.94
CA GLN A 15 -7.00 2.81 2.07
C GLN A 15 -7.09 3.37 0.64
N TYR A 16 -6.77 2.51 -0.33
CA TYR A 16 -7.10 2.72 -1.73
C TYR A 16 -7.69 1.43 -2.29
N VAL A 17 -9.01 1.42 -2.54
CA VAL A 17 -9.75 0.22 -2.97
C VAL A 17 -9.44 -0.98 -2.06
N ASP A 18 -8.68 -1.96 -2.53
CA ASP A 18 -8.27 -3.18 -1.83
C ASP A 18 -6.88 -3.08 -1.16
N ASP A 19 -6.09 -2.07 -1.48
CA ASP A 19 -4.76 -1.83 -0.92
C ASP A 19 -4.84 -1.02 0.39
N LEU A 20 -4.31 -1.61 1.47
CA LEU A 20 -4.29 -1.03 2.80
C LEU A 20 -2.85 -0.77 3.27
N LEU A 21 -2.63 0.41 3.84
CA LEU A 21 -1.36 0.80 4.46
C LEU A 21 -1.62 1.27 5.89
N LEU A 22 -0.93 0.68 6.87
CA LEU A 22 -1.04 1.06 8.26
C LEU A 22 0.33 1.54 8.74
N THR A 23 0.39 2.79 9.22
CA THR A 23 1.62 3.49 9.57
C THR A 23 1.53 4.11 10.97
N GLY A 24 2.65 4.31 11.62
CA GLY A 24 2.75 4.94 12.93
C GLY A 24 4.20 5.08 13.38
N PRO A 25 4.49 5.94 14.38
CA PRO A 25 5.86 6.22 14.81
C PRO A 25 6.48 5.05 15.57
N GLU A 26 5.67 4.28 16.30
CA GLU A 26 6.15 3.18 17.13
C GLU A 26 5.87 1.82 16.50
N LYS A 27 6.93 1.01 16.34
CA LYS A 27 6.83 -0.37 15.84
C LYS A 27 5.84 -1.22 16.64
N ALA A 28 5.83 -1.07 17.97
CA ALA A 28 4.93 -1.81 18.85
C ALA A 28 3.46 -1.42 18.64
N GLY A 29 3.18 -0.12 18.52
CA GLY A 29 1.85 0.42 18.23
C GLY A 29 1.32 -0.07 16.88
N VAL A 30 2.14 0.03 15.82
CA VAL A 30 1.82 -0.47 14.49
C VAL A 30 1.56 -1.97 14.53
N LYS A 31 2.43 -2.77 15.16
CA LYS A 31 2.24 -4.23 15.28
C LYS A 31 0.90 -4.60 15.91
N LYS A 32 0.54 -3.95 17.02
CA LYS A 32 -0.73 -4.17 17.73
C LYS A 32 -1.92 -3.78 16.85
N ALA A 33 -1.83 -2.64 16.17
CA ALA A 33 -2.88 -2.17 15.26
C ALA A 33 -3.03 -3.06 14.02
N THR A 34 -1.94 -3.57 13.43
CA THR A 34 -1.98 -4.55 12.34
C THR A 34 -2.72 -5.81 12.77
N SER A 35 -2.42 -6.38 13.95
CA SER A 35 -3.14 -7.55 14.47
C SER A 35 -4.63 -7.27 14.65
N LYS A 36 -5.00 -6.09 15.18
CA LYS A 36 -6.41 -5.67 15.30
C LYS A 36 -7.09 -5.57 13.94
N LEU A 37 -6.42 -4.97 12.95
CA LEU A 37 -6.95 -4.82 11.59
C LEU A 37 -7.19 -6.18 10.93
N LEU A 38 -6.22 -7.09 10.99
CA LEU A 38 -6.36 -8.44 10.42
C LEU A 38 -7.52 -9.20 11.07
N ASN A 39 -7.67 -9.12 12.39
CA ASN A 39 -8.79 -9.73 13.10
C ASN A 39 -10.14 -9.10 12.70
N PHE A 40 -10.18 -7.77 12.53
CA PHE A 40 -11.37 -7.06 12.06
C PHE A 40 -11.77 -7.51 10.66
N LEU A 41 -10.82 -7.56 9.72
CA LEU A 41 -11.04 -8.04 8.35
C LEU A 41 -11.57 -9.48 8.34
N GLY A 42 -10.98 -10.36 9.15
CA GLY A 42 -11.44 -11.74 9.30
C GLY A 42 -12.89 -11.85 9.80
N LYS A 43 -13.28 -11.02 10.78
CA LYS A 43 -14.68 -10.95 11.27
C LYS A 43 -15.66 -10.50 10.19
N GLN A 44 -15.22 -9.64 9.26
CA GLN A 44 -16.00 -9.19 8.11
C GLN A 44 -15.96 -10.18 6.93
N ARG A 45 -15.38 -11.38 7.12
CA ARG A 45 -15.18 -12.41 6.08
C ARG A 45 -14.32 -11.94 4.90
N LEU A 46 -13.48 -10.94 5.11
CA LEU A 46 -12.50 -10.47 4.14
C LEU A 46 -11.21 -11.29 4.27
N ARG A 47 -10.53 -11.51 3.13
CA ARG A 47 -9.28 -12.27 3.06
C ARG A 47 -8.12 -11.35 2.73
N VAL A 48 -7.00 -11.57 3.40
CA VAL A 48 -5.74 -10.85 3.14
C VAL A 48 -4.74 -11.85 2.55
N SER A 49 -4.03 -11.44 1.50
CA SER A 49 -3.01 -12.29 0.90
C SER A 49 -1.77 -12.34 1.79
N LYS A 50 -1.47 -13.51 2.35
CA LYS A 50 -0.28 -13.74 3.18
C LYS A 50 1.02 -13.44 2.42
N ASN A 51 1.07 -13.79 1.13
CA ASN A 51 2.26 -13.62 0.30
C ASN A 51 2.53 -12.14 -0.05
N LYS A 52 1.49 -11.30 -0.04
CA LYS A 52 1.62 -9.85 -0.32
C LYS A 52 1.72 -9.01 0.96
N LEU A 53 1.59 -9.62 2.13
CA LEU A 53 1.62 -8.91 3.40
C LEU A 53 3.05 -8.46 3.73
N GLN A 54 3.25 -7.16 3.89
CA GLN A 54 4.49 -6.55 4.37
C GLN A 54 4.31 -6.21 5.85
N TYR A 55 4.94 -6.96 6.75
CA TYR A 55 4.59 -6.95 8.17
C TYR A 55 5.54 -6.08 9.00
N VAL A 56 5.08 -4.87 9.33
CA VAL A 56 5.75 -3.92 10.25
C VAL A 56 7.21 -3.65 9.84
N GLU A 57 7.38 -3.31 8.57
CA GLU A 57 8.67 -3.01 7.95
C GLU A 57 8.94 -1.49 7.95
N LYS A 58 10.22 -1.10 7.86
CA LYS A 58 10.62 0.31 7.82
C LYS A 58 10.39 0.97 6.45
N GLU A 59 10.39 0.16 5.39
CA GLU A 59 10.11 0.58 4.02
C GLU A 59 9.17 -0.46 3.40
N VAL A 60 8.11 -0.01 2.74
CA VAL A 60 7.09 -0.88 2.15
C VAL A 60 6.70 -0.40 0.75
N LYS A 61 6.27 -1.33 -0.10
CA LYS A 61 5.65 -1.06 -1.40
C LYS A 61 4.16 -0.76 -1.21
N TYR A 62 3.69 0.38 -1.71
CA TYR A 62 2.28 0.77 -1.70
C TYR A 62 1.94 1.57 -2.97
N LEU A 63 0.94 1.13 -3.74
CA LEU A 63 0.48 1.78 -4.99
C LEU A 63 1.61 2.10 -6.00
N GLY A 64 2.58 1.20 -6.12
CA GLY A 64 3.74 1.39 -7.01
C GLY A 64 4.78 2.40 -6.49
N HIS A 65 4.76 2.70 -5.19
CA HIS A 65 5.75 3.52 -4.50
C HIS A 65 6.45 2.72 -3.40
N LEU A 66 7.75 2.98 -3.19
CA LEU A 66 8.45 2.64 -1.96
C LEU A 66 8.23 3.78 -0.96
N VAL A 67 7.64 3.45 0.19
CA VAL A 67 7.31 4.39 1.26
C VAL A 67 8.16 4.03 2.47
N SER A 68 8.94 5.01 2.94
CA SER A 68 9.75 4.94 4.16
C SER A 68 9.60 6.23 4.97
N GLU A 69 10.25 6.30 6.13
CA GLU A 69 10.20 7.45 7.03
C GLU A 69 10.50 8.77 6.31
N GLY A 70 9.47 9.60 6.14
CA GLY A 70 9.55 10.91 5.48
C GLY A 70 9.89 10.87 3.99
N LYS A 71 9.92 9.70 3.36
CA LYS A 71 10.41 9.54 1.98
C LYS A 71 9.45 8.69 1.15
N ARG A 72 9.23 9.10 -0.11
CA ARG A 72 8.49 8.34 -1.12
C ARG A 72 9.31 8.26 -2.40
N ARG A 73 9.47 7.06 -2.94
CA ARG A 73 10.17 6.79 -4.21
C ARG A 73 9.26 5.98 -5.13
N ILE A 74 9.41 6.12 -6.45
CA ILE A 74 8.75 5.21 -7.40
C ILE A 74 9.47 3.87 -7.32
N THR A 75 8.74 2.75 -7.34
CA THR A 75 9.37 1.44 -7.31
C THR A 75 10.22 1.21 -8.57
N PRO A 76 11.38 0.53 -8.47
CA PRO A 76 12.20 0.21 -9.65
C PRO A 76 11.42 -0.55 -10.72
N GLU A 77 10.51 -1.45 -10.32
CA GLU A 77 9.70 -2.22 -11.26
C GLU A 77 8.73 -1.34 -12.06
N ARG A 78 8.22 -0.26 -11.44
CA ARG A 78 7.35 0.69 -12.14
C ARG A 78 8.14 1.58 -13.09
N ILE A 79 9.36 1.95 -12.73
CA ILE A 79 10.27 2.69 -13.63
C ILE A 79 10.61 1.82 -14.84
N GLN A 80 11.05 0.58 -14.60
CA GLN A 80 11.40 -0.37 -15.65
C GLN A 80 10.20 -0.63 -16.58
N GLY A 81 9.02 -0.85 -16.00
CA GLY A 81 7.80 -1.04 -16.79
C GLY A 81 7.43 0.15 -17.67
N ILE A 82 7.84 1.38 -17.35
CA ILE A 82 7.64 2.56 -18.21
C ILE A 82 8.74 2.64 -19.29
N VAL A 83 10.00 2.36 -18.93
CA VAL A 83 11.14 2.40 -19.85
C VAL A 83 11.02 1.34 -20.96
N GLU A 84 10.46 0.17 -20.63
CA GLU A 84 10.27 -0.93 -21.58
C GLU A 84 9.03 -0.76 -22.48
N LEU A 85 8.20 0.28 -22.26
CA LEU A 85 7.05 0.50 -23.13
C LEU A 85 7.50 0.83 -24.56
N PRO A 86 6.84 0.24 -25.57
CA PRO A 86 7.11 0.60 -26.95
C PRO A 86 6.73 2.06 -27.19
N LEU A 87 7.48 2.72 -28.07
CA LEU A 87 7.15 4.07 -28.52
C LEU A 87 5.73 4.11 -29.10
N PRO A 88 4.87 5.02 -28.63
CA PRO A 88 3.50 5.13 -29.14
C PRO A 88 3.54 5.52 -30.62
N ARG A 89 2.81 4.78 -31.45
CA ARG A 89 2.71 4.98 -32.90
C ARG A 89 1.47 5.77 -33.30
N THR A 90 0.48 5.85 -32.41
CA THR A 90 -0.79 6.55 -32.67
C THR A 90 -1.08 7.64 -31.64
N LYS A 91 -1.88 8.65 -32.01
CA LYS A 91 -2.37 9.67 -31.08
C LYS A 91 -3.11 9.07 -29.89
N ARG A 92 -3.79 7.93 -30.08
CA ARG A 92 -4.51 7.21 -29.02
C ARG A 92 -3.54 6.56 -28.03
N GLU A 93 -2.46 5.95 -28.52
CA GLU A 93 -1.41 5.38 -27.67
C GLU A 93 -0.66 6.47 -26.91
N LEU A 94 -0.35 7.58 -27.57
CA LEU A 94 0.32 8.71 -26.94
C LEU A 94 -0.51 9.28 -25.77
N ARG A 95 -1.84 9.41 -25.93
CA ARG A 95 -2.76 9.83 -24.85
C ARG A 95 -2.91 8.83 -23.71
N LYS A 96 -2.52 7.56 -23.89
CA LYS A 96 -2.49 6.58 -22.80
C LYS A 96 -1.18 6.64 -22.03
N PHE A 97 -0.11 7.09 -22.69
CA PHE A 97 1.22 7.20 -22.12
C PHE A 97 1.37 8.47 -21.26
N ILE A 98 0.83 9.59 -21.73
CA ILE A 98 0.78 10.89 -21.04
C ILE A 98 -0.45 10.96 -20.14
#